data_AF-A0A3C0EHQ8-F1
#
_entry.id   AF-A0A3C0EHQ8-F1
#
_cell.length_a   1.000
_cell.length_b   1.000
_cell.length_c   1.000
_cell.angle_alpha   90.00
_cell.angle_beta   90.00
_cell.angle_gamma   90.00
#
_symmetry.space_group_name_H-M   'P 1'
#
loop_
_entity.id
_entity.type
_entity.pdbx_description
1 polymer ?
#
loop_
_entity_poly.entity_id
_entity_poly.type
_entity_poly.pdbx_seq_one_letter_code
_entity_poly.pdbx_strand_id
1 'polypeptide(L)'
;MLLKSVRNYSKRGDALPVPNLIQVQRLAYSRFLQHEKEAEERDVAIGLESLLREVFPIESYDGNMHLEFLHYSLDEPRYTPLECKELRLTYGMPFRIRVRLVRKDVAEIPEEDIYLGEVPVLMGGGEYIINGAERVIVNQLHRSPGVDFSISSDEGDRPLHSARIIPERGSWIELEVTKKDVLMMWIDQSTKVPATTFVRAIDEEFSSTETILRAFYDVETIKITELKPEHYVVSAIVDEETGEELVRAGAMIGDNIEQILASSLSEIDVITDVGDELILNTIAEERGTAGDTSVTEHEAALLQLYARLRPGNPPQVDKAKQLFAEKFFDDNRYRLGKVGRFRVNRKFDLDVPETEMQLRAEDFLHVIMYLLDLRSNRNKAHIDDIDH
;
A
#
# COMPACT_ATOMS: atom_id res chain seq x y z
N MET A 1 -23.43 -41.79 37.91
CA MET A 1 -23.29 -40.36 38.24
C MET A 1 -24.64 -39.84 38.72
N LEU A 2 -24.73 -39.34 39.96
CA LEU A 2 -25.93 -38.66 40.45
C LEU A 2 -26.14 -37.40 39.61
N LEU A 3 -27.27 -37.31 38.90
CA LEU A 3 -27.72 -36.12 38.20
C LEU A 3 -27.90 -34.99 39.22
N LYS A 4 -26.92 -34.09 39.34
CA LYS A 4 -27.11 -32.83 40.07
C LYS A 4 -28.15 -32.02 39.30
N SER A 5 -29.35 -31.89 39.87
CA SER A 5 -30.37 -30.97 39.36
C SER A 5 -29.90 -29.53 39.60
N VAL A 6 -29.56 -28.81 38.52
CA VAL A 6 -29.23 -27.39 38.59
C VAL A 6 -30.52 -26.58 38.51
N ARG A 7 -30.83 -25.79 39.55
CA ARG A 7 -31.99 -24.90 39.56
C ARG A 7 -31.64 -23.57 38.90
N ASN A 8 -32.24 -23.30 37.74
CA ASN A 8 -32.07 -22.06 37.00
C ASN A 8 -33.15 -21.04 37.44
N TYR A 9 -32.74 -19.83 37.85
CA TYR A 9 -33.62 -18.75 38.30
C TYR A 9 -33.83 -17.64 37.25
N SER A 10 -33.33 -17.83 36.02
CA SER A 10 -33.47 -16.86 34.94
C SER A 10 -34.95 -16.65 34.59
N LYS A 11 -35.36 -15.38 34.49
CA LYS A 11 -36.72 -15.00 34.06
C LYS A 11 -36.88 -15.01 32.53
N ARG A 12 -35.76 -14.91 31.81
CA ARG A 12 -35.64 -14.99 30.36
C ARG A 12 -34.51 -15.99 30.09
N GLY A 13 -34.79 -17.01 29.29
CA GLY A 13 -33.77 -17.96 28.85
C GLY A 13 -32.91 -17.38 27.72
N ASP A 14 -31.96 -18.17 27.26
CA ASP A 14 -31.10 -17.80 26.14
C ASP A 14 -31.90 -17.77 24.83
N ALA A 15 -31.80 -16.68 24.07
CA ALA A 15 -32.43 -16.57 22.75
C ALA A 15 -31.74 -17.47 21.71
N LEU A 16 -30.44 -17.70 21.90
CA LEU A 16 -29.60 -18.59 21.09
C LEU A 16 -28.70 -19.39 22.02
N PRO A 17 -28.41 -20.67 21.70
CA PRO A 17 -27.48 -21.45 22.49
C PRO A 17 -26.08 -20.86 22.43
N VAL A 18 -25.29 -21.06 23.48
CA VAL A 18 -23.87 -20.70 23.50
C VAL A 18 -23.17 -21.46 22.36
N PRO A 19 -22.50 -20.76 21.42
CA PRO A 19 -21.83 -21.41 20.30
C PRO A 19 -20.58 -22.17 20.78
N ASN A 20 -19.97 -22.93 19.87
CA ASN A 20 -18.69 -23.56 20.18
C ASN A 20 -17.62 -22.48 20.40
N LEU A 21 -17.09 -22.41 21.63
CA LEU A 21 -16.15 -21.36 22.04
C LEU A 21 -14.78 -21.42 21.35
N ILE A 22 -14.45 -22.54 20.69
CA ILE A 22 -13.22 -22.71 19.91
C ILE A 22 -13.47 -22.70 18.39
N GLN A 23 -14.67 -22.30 17.97
CA GLN A 23 -15.07 -22.30 16.56
C GLN A 23 -14.16 -21.42 15.71
N VAL A 24 -13.76 -20.26 16.21
CA VAL A 24 -12.91 -19.32 15.47
C VAL A 24 -11.56 -19.96 15.14
N GLN A 25 -10.91 -20.58 16.13
CA GLN A 25 -9.62 -21.24 15.97
C GLN A 25 -9.73 -22.42 15.00
N ARG A 26 -10.77 -23.26 15.15
CA ARG A 26 -10.99 -24.42 14.29
C ARG A 26 -11.25 -24.03 12.84
N LEU A 27 -12.14 -23.07 12.60
CA LEU A 27 -12.48 -22.63 11.25
C LEU A 27 -11.29 -21.93 10.59
N ALA A 28 -10.56 -21.08 11.31
CA ALA A 28 -9.39 -20.40 10.78
C ALA A 28 -8.30 -21.40 10.37
N TYR A 29 -8.01 -22.39 11.22
CA TYR A 29 -6.95 -23.37 10.96
C TYR A 29 -7.34 -24.36 9.86
N SER A 30 -8.59 -24.82 9.84
CA SER A 30 -9.11 -25.66 8.74
C SER A 30 -9.10 -24.90 7.41
N ARG A 31 -9.53 -23.63 7.39
CA ARG A 31 -9.45 -22.77 6.20
C ARG A 31 -8.02 -22.55 5.72
N PHE A 32 -7.07 -22.40 6.63
CA PHE A 32 -5.66 -22.26 6.31
C PHE A 32 -5.08 -23.54 5.71
N LEU A 33 -5.30 -24.70 6.35
CA LEU A 33 -4.69 -25.96 5.94
C LEU A 33 -5.41 -26.68 4.81
N GLN A 34 -6.71 -26.46 4.63
CA GLN A 34 -7.57 -27.18 3.66
C GLN A 34 -7.35 -28.71 3.63
N HIS A 35 -6.92 -29.29 4.75
CA HIS A 35 -6.41 -30.67 4.82
C HIS A 35 -7.49 -31.75 4.64
N GLU A 36 -8.76 -31.38 4.83
CA GLU A 36 -9.92 -32.26 4.59
C GLU A 36 -10.31 -32.34 3.09
N LYS A 37 -9.62 -31.58 2.23
CA LYS A 37 -9.87 -31.55 0.78
C LYS A 37 -8.74 -32.24 0.02
N GLU A 38 -9.13 -32.95 -1.03
CA GLU A 38 -8.21 -33.46 -2.04
C GLU A 38 -7.51 -32.32 -2.78
N ALA A 39 -6.36 -32.60 -3.38
CA ALA A 39 -5.49 -31.59 -3.98
C ALA A 39 -6.23 -30.72 -5.01
N GLU A 40 -7.07 -31.32 -5.85
CA GLU A 40 -7.83 -30.64 -6.91
C GLU A 40 -9.02 -29.84 -6.39
N GLU A 41 -9.49 -30.10 -5.17
CA GLU A 41 -10.65 -29.45 -4.56
C GLU A 41 -10.26 -28.25 -3.68
N ARG A 42 -8.97 -28.06 -3.41
CA ARG A 42 -8.45 -26.95 -2.62
C ARG A 42 -8.66 -25.63 -3.35
N ASP A 43 -9.08 -24.64 -2.58
CA ASP A 43 -9.23 -23.28 -3.07
C ASP A 43 -7.85 -22.64 -3.20
N VAL A 44 -7.45 -22.33 -4.43
CA VAL A 44 -6.15 -21.76 -4.77
C VAL A 44 -5.97 -20.32 -4.28
N ALA A 45 -7.05 -19.65 -3.87
CA ALA A 45 -7.03 -18.26 -3.45
C ALA A 45 -6.89 -18.07 -1.93
N ILE A 46 -6.80 -19.15 -1.14
CA ILE A 46 -6.67 -19.08 0.32
C ILE A 46 -5.68 -20.09 0.91
N GLY A 47 -5.23 -19.78 2.12
CA GLY A 47 -4.50 -20.72 2.97
C GLY A 47 -3.12 -21.12 2.43
N LEU A 48 -2.69 -22.31 2.80
CA LEU A 48 -1.39 -22.86 2.45
C LEU A 48 -1.22 -23.05 0.93
N GLU A 49 -2.30 -23.44 0.24
CA GLU A 49 -2.33 -23.59 -1.22
C GLU A 49 -1.99 -22.26 -1.93
N SER A 50 -2.66 -21.17 -1.53
CA SER A 50 -2.39 -19.84 -2.08
C SER A 50 -0.97 -19.37 -1.81
N LEU A 51 -0.43 -19.62 -0.62
CA LEU A 51 0.94 -19.26 -0.28
C LEU A 51 1.98 -20.02 -1.12
N LEU A 52 1.77 -21.31 -1.36
CA LEU A 52 2.68 -22.09 -2.21
C LEU A 52 2.60 -21.64 -3.66
N ARG A 53 1.40 -21.36 -4.18
CA ARG A 53 1.23 -20.83 -5.54
C ARG A 53 1.75 -19.41 -5.73
N GLU A 54 1.85 -18.64 -4.64
CA GLU A 54 2.45 -17.31 -4.67
C GLU A 54 3.99 -17.38 -4.81
N VAL A 55 4.61 -18.38 -4.18
CA VAL A 55 6.08 -18.56 -4.20
C VAL A 55 6.56 -19.28 -5.46
N PHE A 56 5.73 -20.16 -6.03
CA PHE A 56 6.08 -20.97 -7.19
C PHE A 56 5.44 -20.43 -8.48
N PRO A 57 6.12 -20.54 -9.64
CA PRO A 57 7.37 -21.26 -9.86
C PRO A 57 8.59 -20.50 -9.35
N ILE A 58 9.57 -21.24 -8.85
CA ILE A 58 10.88 -20.68 -8.46
C ILE A 58 11.82 -20.83 -9.65
N GLU A 59 12.22 -19.72 -10.25
CA GLU A 59 13.12 -19.70 -11.39
C GLU A 59 14.59 -19.58 -10.97
N SER A 60 15.48 -20.21 -11.73
CA SER A 60 16.92 -20.02 -11.58
C SER A 60 17.36 -18.65 -12.08
N TYR A 61 18.47 -18.14 -11.54
CA TYR A 61 19.00 -16.83 -11.92
C TYR A 61 19.34 -16.70 -13.42
N ASP A 62 19.74 -17.81 -14.05
CA ASP A 62 20.03 -17.88 -15.48
C ASP A 62 18.79 -18.20 -16.35
N GLY A 63 17.63 -18.40 -15.73
CA GLY A 63 16.36 -18.72 -16.40
C GLY A 63 16.35 -20.06 -17.14
N ASN A 64 17.32 -20.95 -16.89
CA ASN A 64 17.44 -22.23 -17.60
C ASN A 64 16.65 -23.36 -16.92
N MET A 65 16.28 -23.18 -15.66
CA MET A 65 15.46 -24.14 -14.92
C MET A 65 14.47 -23.42 -14.00
N HIS A 66 13.35 -24.07 -13.77
CA HIS A 66 12.38 -23.61 -12.79
C HIS A 66 11.75 -24.79 -12.06
N LEU A 67 11.38 -24.55 -10.82
CA LEU A 67 10.70 -25.52 -9.95
C LEU A 67 9.22 -25.18 -9.92
N GLU A 68 8.38 -26.11 -10.32
CA GLU A 68 6.92 -25.99 -10.31
C GLU A 68 6.33 -26.70 -9.09
N PHE A 69 5.34 -26.08 -8.46
CA PHE A 69 4.54 -26.69 -7.41
C PHE A 69 3.34 -27.44 -8.01
N LEU A 70 3.15 -28.70 -7.61
CA LEU A 70 2.00 -29.50 -8.04
C LEU A 70 0.90 -29.52 -6.97
N HIS A 71 1.24 -30.02 -5.77
CA HIS A 71 0.33 -30.08 -4.62
C HIS A 71 1.12 -30.27 -3.31
N TYR A 72 0.47 -30.17 -2.15
CA TYR A 72 1.07 -30.58 -0.87
C TYR A 72 0.32 -31.74 -0.20
N SER A 73 1.01 -32.49 0.66
CA SER A 73 0.44 -33.47 1.56
C SER A 73 0.75 -33.13 3.03
N LEU A 74 -0.20 -33.47 3.90
CA LEU A 74 -0.04 -33.43 5.34
C LEU A 74 -0.29 -34.84 5.85
N ASP A 75 0.79 -35.57 6.14
CA ASP A 75 0.69 -36.97 6.53
C ASP A 75 0.27 -37.12 7.99
N GLU A 76 -0.07 -38.34 8.40
CA GLU A 76 -0.39 -38.62 9.79
C GLU A 76 0.80 -38.33 10.73
N PRO A 77 0.54 -37.76 11.92
CA PRO A 77 1.58 -37.55 12.92
C PRO A 77 2.28 -38.86 13.30
N ARG A 78 3.61 -38.82 13.38
CA ARG A 78 4.44 -40.00 13.71
C ARG A 78 4.31 -40.46 15.16
N TYR A 79 3.93 -39.56 16.04
CA TYR A 79 3.83 -39.78 17.48
C TYR A 79 2.46 -39.34 17.97
N THR A 80 2.00 -39.94 19.05
CA THR A 80 0.79 -39.53 19.75
C THR A 80 1.02 -38.24 20.54
N PRO A 81 -0.05 -37.51 20.90
CA PRO A 81 0.06 -36.32 21.76
C PRO A 81 0.80 -36.57 23.08
N LEU A 82 0.64 -37.75 23.68
CA LEU A 82 1.29 -38.09 24.95
C LEU A 82 2.80 -38.30 24.76
N GLU A 83 3.20 -39.03 23.73
CA GLU A 83 4.61 -39.24 23.39
C GLU A 83 5.31 -37.91 23.07
N CYS A 84 4.65 -37.00 22.35
CA CYS A 84 5.20 -35.67 22.09
C CYS A 84 5.46 -34.87 23.38
N LYS A 85 4.58 -34.99 24.39
CA LYS A 85 4.77 -34.36 25.71
C LYS A 85 5.95 -34.97 26.46
N GLU A 86 6.06 -36.29 26.49
CA GLU A 86 7.13 -37.01 27.21
C GLU A 86 8.51 -36.80 26.56
N LEU A 87 8.56 -36.86 25.23
CA LEU A 87 9.78 -36.75 24.43
C LEU A 87 10.15 -35.30 24.09
N ARG A 88 9.34 -34.32 24.51
CA ARG A 88 9.51 -32.88 24.20
C ARG A 88 9.54 -32.58 22.70
N LEU A 89 8.69 -33.27 21.95
CA LEU A 89 8.50 -33.10 20.50
C LEU A 89 7.27 -32.22 20.21
N THR A 90 7.16 -31.74 18.98
CA THR A 90 5.93 -31.11 18.47
C THR A 90 4.98 -32.20 17.99
N TYR A 91 3.69 -32.07 18.29
CA TYR A 91 2.67 -32.94 17.72
C TYR A 91 2.21 -32.33 16.39
N GLY A 92 2.77 -32.82 15.29
CA GLY A 92 2.55 -32.26 13.96
C GLY A 92 2.42 -33.30 12.86
N MET A 93 1.77 -32.89 11.78
CA MET A 93 1.66 -33.61 10.52
C MET A 93 2.91 -33.35 9.67
N PRO A 94 3.62 -34.38 9.20
CA PRO A 94 4.68 -34.21 8.21
C PRO A 94 4.15 -33.48 6.98
N PHE A 95 4.73 -32.33 6.67
CA PHE A 95 4.36 -31.49 5.55
C PHE A 95 5.32 -31.72 4.39
N ARG A 96 4.77 -32.18 3.27
CA ARG A 96 5.50 -32.39 2.02
C ARG A 96 4.89 -31.59 0.90
N ILE A 97 5.72 -31.13 -0.01
CA ILE A 97 5.28 -30.59 -1.29
C ILE A 97 5.75 -31.49 -2.41
N ARG A 98 4.89 -31.76 -3.38
CA ARG A 98 5.27 -32.41 -4.62
C ARG A 98 5.62 -31.34 -5.62
N VAL A 99 6.84 -31.39 -6.11
CA VAL A 99 7.37 -30.42 -7.06
C VAL A 99 7.88 -31.12 -8.30
N ARG A 100 7.98 -30.33 -9.36
CA ARG A 100 8.49 -30.75 -10.65
C ARG A 100 9.61 -29.82 -11.06
N LEU A 101 10.78 -30.36 -11.38
CA LEU A 101 11.89 -29.57 -11.90
C LEU A 101 11.87 -29.59 -13.42
N VAL A 102 11.71 -28.42 -14.03
CA VAL A 102 11.75 -28.24 -15.49
C VAL A 102 13.08 -27.61 -15.87
N ARG A 103 13.77 -28.19 -16.86
CA ARG A 103 15.02 -27.66 -17.42
C ARG A 103 14.85 -27.55 -18.93
N LYS A 104 15.26 -26.42 -19.52
CA LYS A 104 15.06 -26.16 -20.96
C LYS A 104 15.70 -27.22 -21.87
N ASP A 105 16.83 -27.79 -21.46
CA ASP A 105 17.63 -28.72 -22.29
C ASP A 105 17.42 -30.20 -21.96
N VAL A 106 16.56 -30.53 -20.99
CA VAL A 106 16.36 -31.92 -20.52
C VAL A 106 14.88 -32.28 -20.65
N ALA A 107 14.58 -33.30 -21.45
CA ALA A 107 13.21 -33.78 -21.66
C ALA A 107 12.64 -34.55 -20.46
N GLU A 108 13.52 -35.05 -19.58
CA GLU A 108 13.12 -35.68 -18.33
C GLU A 108 12.65 -34.61 -17.33
N ILE A 109 11.45 -34.82 -16.81
CA ILE A 109 10.76 -33.91 -15.92
C ILE A 109 10.58 -34.66 -14.59
N PRO A 110 11.59 -34.70 -13.71
CA PRO A 110 11.51 -35.41 -12.46
C PRO A 110 10.49 -34.74 -11.53
N GLU A 111 9.65 -35.57 -10.92
CA GLU A 111 8.75 -35.17 -9.84
C GLU A 111 9.22 -35.79 -8.52
N GLU A 112 9.32 -34.97 -7.48
CA GLU A 112 9.75 -35.43 -6.16
C GLU A 112 8.88 -34.84 -5.05
N ASP A 113 8.68 -35.64 -4.00
CA ASP A 113 8.06 -35.20 -2.76
C ASP A 113 9.13 -34.70 -1.78
N ILE A 114 9.15 -33.39 -1.55
CA ILE A 114 10.10 -32.73 -0.65
C ILE A 114 9.46 -32.49 0.71
N TYR A 115 10.09 -32.99 1.77
CA TYR A 115 9.69 -32.71 3.14
C TYR A 115 10.16 -31.32 3.58
N LEU A 116 9.21 -30.49 4.05
CA LEU A 116 9.48 -29.11 4.49
C LEU A 116 9.46 -28.92 6.00
N GLY A 117 8.88 -29.86 6.75
CA GLY A 117 8.77 -29.75 8.20
C GLY A 117 7.51 -30.40 8.75
N GLU A 118 7.11 -29.99 9.95
CA GLU A 118 5.87 -30.44 10.58
C GLU A 118 4.89 -29.27 10.74
N VAL A 119 3.63 -29.51 10.42
CA VAL A 119 2.53 -28.59 10.68
C VAL A 119 1.81 -29.05 11.95
N PRO A 120 1.80 -28.25 13.03
CA PRO A 120 1.19 -28.64 14.30
C PRO A 120 -0.28 -29.03 14.17
N VAL A 121 -0.71 -30.05 14.92
CA VAL A 121 -2.13 -30.44 14.94
C VAL A 121 -2.88 -29.61 15.98
N LEU A 122 -4.01 -29.03 15.58
CA LEU A 122 -4.94 -28.37 16.49
C LEU A 122 -5.74 -29.42 17.27
N MET A 123 -5.53 -29.45 18.58
CA MET A 123 -6.19 -30.38 19.50
C MET A 123 -7.61 -29.91 19.87
N GLY A 124 -8.39 -30.81 20.48
CA GLY A 124 -9.82 -30.64 20.72
C GLY A 124 -10.23 -29.46 21.62
N GLY A 125 -9.31 -28.86 22.39
CA GLY A 125 -9.55 -27.65 23.18
C GLY A 125 -9.05 -26.35 22.54
N GLY A 126 -8.50 -26.39 21.32
CA GLY A 126 -7.91 -25.24 20.64
C GLY A 126 -6.41 -25.04 20.88
N GLU A 127 -5.77 -26.00 21.54
CA GLU A 127 -4.34 -26.02 21.84
C GLU A 127 -3.49 -26.81 20.82
N TYR A 128 -2.19 -26.60 20.87
CA TYR A 128 -1.16 -27.31 20.11
C TYR A 128 -0.11 -27.84 21.08
N ILE A 129 0.58 -28.93 20.74
CA ILE A 129 1.76 -29.39 21.50
C ILE A 129 3.01 -28.98 20.73
N ILE A 130 3.76 -28.02 21.27
CA ILE A 130 4.99 -27.49 20.67
C ILE A 130 6.14 -27.77 21.63
N ASN A 131 7.12 -28.57 21.20
CA ASN A 131 8.26 -28.99 22.03
C ASN A 131 7.82 -29.59 23.39
N GLY A 132 6.77 -30.42 23.36
CA GLY A 132 6.16 -31.07 24.52
C GLY A 132 5.30 -30.19 25.43
N ALA A 133 5.18 -28.90 25.13
CA ALA A 133 4.35 -27.98 25.91
C ALA A 133 3.04 -27.65 25.16
N GLU A 134 1.94 -27.56 25.90
CA GLU A 134 0.67 -27.08 25.36
C GLU A 134 0.73 -25.56 25.13
N ARG A 135 0.27 -25.13 23.96
CA ARG A 135 0.24 -23.73 23.54
C ARG A 135 -1.07 -23.41 22.86
N VAL A 136 -1.50 -22.16 22.98
CA VAL A 136 -2.68 -21.63 22.26
C VAL A 136 -2.22 -20.43 21.45
N ILE A 137 -2.77 -20.28 20.25
CA ILE A 137 -2.58 -19.08 19.42
C ILE A 137 -3.69 -18.09 19.76
N VAL A 138 -3.30 -16.89 20.19
CA VAL A 138 -4.23 -15.81 20.52
C VAL A 138 -4.56 -15.04 19.25
N ASN A 139 -5.83 -14.71 19.05
CA ASN A 139 -6.25 -13.85 17.95
C ASN A 139 -5.63 -12.45 18.13
N GLN A 140 -4.96 -11.98 17.09
CA GLN A 140 -4.41 -10.62 17.07
C GLN A 140 -5.43 -9.66 16.46
N LEU A 141 -5.67 -8.54 17.14
CA LEU A 141 -6.30 -7.38 16.55
C LEU A 141 -5.18 -6.45 16.04
N HIS A 142 -5.20 -6.15 14.75
CA HIS A 142 -4.28 -5.21 14.12
C HIS A 142 -5.09 -4.27 13.21
N ARG A 143 -4.49 -3.14 12.85
CA ARG A 143 -5.12 -2.21 11.91
C ARG A 143 -5.30 -2.90 10.57
N SER A 144 -6.49 -2.79 10.02
CA SER A 144 -6.74 -3.31 8.67
C SER A 144 -5.95 -2.49 7.65
N PRO A 145 -5.48 -3.11 6.55
CA PRO A 145 -4.91 -2.38 5.42
C PRO A 145 -5.89 -1.34 4.86
N GLY A 146 -5.40 -0.27 4.27
CA GLY A 146 -6.22 0.82 3.73
C GLY A 146 -5.58 2.19 3.95
N VAL A 147 -6.43 3.22 4.03
CA VAL A 147 -6.01 4.60 4.31
C VAL A 147 -6.74 5.11 5.53
N ASP A 148 -5.97 5.66 6.48
CA ASP A 148 -6.49 6.31 7.69
C ASP A 148 -6.09 7.79 7.69
N PHE A 149 -6.99 8.65 8.14
CA PHE A 149 -6.76 10.09 8.28
C PHE A 149 -6.83 10.53 9.75
N SER A 150 -5.91 11.38 10.18
CA SER A 150 -5.83 11.84 11.58
C SER A 150 -5.33 13.28 11.68
N ILE A 151 -5.28 13.81 12.90
CA ILE A 151 -4.65 15.09 13.20
C ILE A 151 -3.34 14.80 13.94
N SER A 152 -2.22 15.19 13.34
CA SER A 152 -0.87 15.02 13.91
C SER A 152 -0.60 16.00 15.05
N SER A 153 -1.13 17.22 14.96
CA SER A 153 -1.05 18.25 15.99
C SER A 153 -2.21 19.23 15.84
N ASP A 154 -2.81 19.60 16.96
CA ASP A 154 -3.90 20.59 17.06
C ASP A 154 -3.50 21.79 17.96
N GLU A 155 -2.19 21.98 18.17
CA GLU A 155 -1.67 23.02 19.06
C GLU A 155 -1.55 24.40 18.40
N GLY A 156 -1.81 24.50 17.10
CA GLY A 156 -1.69 25.73 16.31
C GLY A 156 -3.03 26.35 15.90
N ASP A 157 -2.99 27.39 15.07
CA ASP A 157 -4.20 28.05 14.54
C ASP A 157 -5.01 27.16 13.59
N ARG A 158 -4.36 26.14 12.98
CA ARG A 158 -4.97 25.15 12.10
C ARG A 158 -4.51 23.75 12.47
N PRO A 159 -5.42 22.74 12.47
CA PRO A 159 -5.06 21.36 12.69
C PRO A 159 -4.15 20.85 11.57
N LEU A 160 -3.05 20.20 11.95
CA LEU A 160 -2.12 19.56 11.04
C LEU A 160 -2.62 18.15 10.69
N HIS A 161 -3.43 18.08 9.64
CA HIS A 161 -3.95 16.81 9.13
C HIS A 161 -2.83 15.91 8.61
N SER A 162 -3.05 14.60 8.74
CA SER A 162 -2.14 13.55 8.27
C SER A 162 -2.93 12.39 7.68
N ALA A 163 -2.30 11.66 6.77
CA ALA A 163 -2.84 10.44 6.20
C ALA A 163 -1.80 9.31 6.28
N ARG A 164 -2.26 8.08 6.42
CA ARG A 164 -1.41 6.89 6.41
C ARG A 164 -2.02 5.83 5.50
N ILE A 165 -1.22 5.38 4.54
CA ILE A 165 -1.54 4.26 3.66
C ILE A 165 -0.84 3.01 4.22
N ILE A 166 -1.64 2.08 4.70
CA ILE A 166 -1.22 0.83 5.34
C ILE A 166 -1.47 -0.31 4.33
N PRO A 167 -0.45 -0.89 3.72
CA PRO A 167 -0.64 -2.06 2.88
C PRO A 167 -0.84 -3.33 3.72
N GLU A 168 -1.38 -4.39 3.11
CA GLU A 168 -1.38 -5.75 3.68
C GLU A 168 0.04 -6.30 3.76
N ARG A 169 0.85 -5.99 2.74
CA ARG A 169 2.26 -6.32 2.68
C ARG A 169 3.02 -5.17 2.04
N GLY A 170 4.17 -4.82 2.61
CA GLY A 170 5.05 -3.78 2.08
C GLY A 170 5.21 -2.60 3.03
N SER A 171 5.74 -1.51 2.50
CA SER A 171 6.08 -0.33 3.28
C SER A 171 4.89 0.59 3.52
N TRP A 172 4.88 1.25 4.66
CA TRP A 172 3.86 2.24 4.97
C TRP A 172 4.22 3.56 4.28
N ILE A 173 3.21 4.24 3.76
CA ILE A 173 3.34 5.60 3.23
C ILE A 173 2.59 6.51 4.17
N GLU A 174 3.28 7.54 4.67
CA GLU A 174 2.71 8.50 5.61
C GLU A 174 2.82 9.89 5.01
N LEU A 175 1.76 10.69 5.19
CA LEU A 175 1.66 12.08 4.77
C LEU A 175 1.29 12.94 5.97
N GLU A 176 1.88 14.12 6.06
CA GLU A 176 1.50 15.13 7.05
C GLU A 176 1.52 16.52 6.44
N VAL A 177 0.60 17.36 6.90
CA VAL A 177 0.64 18.79 6.60
C VAL A 177 1.49 19.48 7.65
N THR A 178 2.46 20.26 7.20
CA THR A 178 3.35 21.00 8.10
C THR A 178 2.78 22.38 8.44
N LYS A 179 3.38 23.05 9.45
CA LYS A 179 3.04 24.44 9.82
C LYS A 179 3.29 25.47 8.71
N LYS A 180 4.00 25.10 7.64
CA LYS A 180 4.25 25.95 6.47
C LYS A 180 3.22 25.73 5.36
N ASP A 181 2.15 24.99 5.62
CA ASP A 181 1.17 24.57 4.61
C ASP A 181 1.84 23.86 3.42
N VAL A 182 2.76 22.94 3.74
CA VAL A 182 3.40 22.02 2.80
C VAL A 182 3.02 20.59 3.16
N LEU A 183 2.60 19.80 2.18
CA LEU A 183 2.30 18.39 2.31
C LEU A 183 3.57 17.56 2.15
N MET A 184 4.08 17.05 3.27
CA MET A 184 5.25 16.21 3.31
C MET A 184 4.85 14.75 3.43
N MET A 185 5.67 13.85 2.91
CA MET A 185 5.50 12.42 3.03
C MET A 185 6.80 11.68 3.29
N TRP A 186 6.70 10.45 3.75
CA TRP A 186 7.83 9.53 3.88
C TRP A 186 7.36 8.08 3.73
N ILE A 187 8.32 7.19 3.52
CA ILE A 187 8.10 5.76 3.36
C ILE A 187 8.84 5.05 4.50
N ASP A 188 8.11 4.31 5.33
CA ASP A 188 8.61 3.71 6.57
C ASP A 188 9.39 4.68 7.46
N GLN A 189 10.71 4.55 7.53
CA GLN A 189 11.61 5.38 8.34
C GLN A 189 12.45 6.33 7.48
N SER A 190 12.10 6.53 6.20
CA SER A 190 12.82 7.43 5.33
C SER A 190 12.67 8.89 5.78
N THR A 191 13.56 9.74 5.29
CA THR A 191 13.42 11.19 5.49
C THR A 191 12.27 11.76 4.67
N LYS A 192 11.66 12.84 5.17
CA LYS A 192 10.51 13.49 4.54
C LYS A 192 10.86 14.14 3.20
N VAL A 193 9.95 14.01 2.23
CA VAL A 193 9.96 14.66 0.91
C VAL A 193 8.59 15.29 0.63
N PRO A 194 8.48 16.28 -0.27
CA PRO A 194 7.18 16.75 -0.73
C PRO A 194 6.34 15.60 -1.30
N ALA A 195 5.04 15.57 -1.01
CA ALA A 195 4.16 14.48 -1.46
C ALA A 195 4.00 14.41 -2.98
N THR A 196 4.10 15.55 -3.67
CA THR A 196 4.09 15.65 -5.12
C THR A 196 5.26 14.90 -5.76
N THR A 197 6.40 14.75 -5.07
CA THR A 197 7.50 13.90 -5.55
C THR A 197 7.04 12.45 -5.76
N PHE A 198 6.18 11.91 -4.90
CA PHE A 198 5.67 10.55 -5.09
C PHE A 198 4.58 10.47 -6.15
N VAL A 199 3.73 11.50 -6.29
CA VAL A 199 2.79 11.61 -7.42
C VAL A 199 3.56 11.50 -8.75
N ARG A 200 4.69 12.20 -8.85
CA ARG A 200 5.52 12.16 -10.06
C ARG A 200 6.21 10.83 -10.30
N ALA A 201 6.50 10.09 -9.24
CA ALA A 201 7.23 8.83 -9.31
C ALA A 201 6.32 7.60 -9.52
N ILE A 202 5.09 7.63 -9.00
CA ILE A 202 4.17 6.50 -9.09
C ILE A 202 3.62 6.30 -10.49
N ASP A 203 3.47 7.36 -11.27
CA ASP A 203 3.03 7.25 -12.65
C ASP A 203 3.56 8.44 -13.47
N GLU A 204 4.07 8.13 -14.66
CA GLU A 204 4.64 9.13 -15.56
C GLU A 204 3.56 10.09 -16.10
N GLU A 205 2.30 9.63 -16.21
CA GLU A 205 1.17 10.46 -16.67
C GLU A 205 0.89 11.64 -15.74
N PHE A 206 1.04 11.42 -14.42
CA PHE A 206 0.87 12.44 -13.39
C PHE A 206 2.19 13.12 -13.00
N SER A 207 3.23 12.96 -13.82
CA SER A 207 4.56 13.49 -13.48
C SER A 207 4.77 14.95 -13.79
N SER A 208 3.97 15.54 -14.67
CA SER A 208 4.13 16.95 -15.03
C SER A 208 3.53 17.89 -13.97
N THR A 209 4.19 19.03 -13.74
CA THR A 209 3.65 20.05 -12.83
C THR A 209 2.26 20.51 -13.26
N GLU A 210 2.05 20.69 -14.57
CA GLU A 210 0.75 21.03 -15.15
C GLU A 210 -0.33 19.99 -14.84
N THR A 211 -0.03 18.70 -15.04
CA THR A 211 -0.99 17.62 -14.77
C THR A 211 -1.39 17.61 -13.29
N ILE A 212 -0.41 17.77 -12.39
CA ILE A 212 -0.67 17.84 -10.94
C ILE A 212 -1.60 19.02 -10.63
N LEU A 213 -1.32 20.20 -11.17
CA LEU A 213 -2.15 21.39 -10.92
C LEU A 213 -3.57 21.19 -11.44
N ARG A 214 -3.74 20.64 -12.65
CA ARG A 214 -5.06 20.31 -13.21
C ARG A 214 -5.81 19.24 -12.42
N ALA A 215 -5.11 18.37 -11.69
CA ALA A 215 -5.75 17.36 -10.86
C ALA A 215 -6.32 17.94 -9.54
N PHE A 216 -5.76 19.03 -9.03
CA PHE A 216 -6.12 19.59 -7.71
C PHE A 216 -6.81 20.96 -7.76
N TYR A 217 -6.72 21.68 -8.87
CA TYR A 217 -7.26 23.03 -9.03
C TYR A 217 -8.11 23.15 -10.30
N ASP A 218 -9.11 24.03 -10.24
CA ASP A 218 -9.86 24.44 -11.42
C ASP A 218 -8.98 25.37 -12.27
N VAL A 219 -8.67 24.92 -13.49
CA VAL A 219 -7.82 25.65 -14.43
C VAL A 219 -8.66 26.30 -15.53
N GLU A 220 -8.44 27.59 -15.75
CA GLU A 220 -9.10 28.37 -16.79
C GLU A 220 -8.07 28.92 -17.78
N THR A 221 -8.38 28.79 -19.07
CA THR A 221 -7.63 29.47 -20.13
C THR A 221 -8.16 30.89 -20.27
N ILE A 222 -7.31 31.89 -19.98
CA ILE A 222 -7.69 33.30 -20.07
C ILE A 222 -6.74 34.08 -20.98
N LYS A 223 -7.26 35.16 -21.55
CA LYS A 223 -6.47 36.07 -22.37
C LYS A 223 -5.48 36.81 -21.50
N ILE A 224 -4.30 37.09 -22.04
CA ILE A 224 -3.25 37.83 -21.31
C ILE A 224 -3.77 39.17 -20.78
N THR A 225 -4.67 39.84 -21.49
CA THR A 225 -5.27 41.13 -21.10
C THR A 225 -6.17 41.06 -19.86
N GLU A 226 -6.63 39.87 -19.49
CA GLU A 226 -7.51 39.62 -18.34
C GLU A 226 -6.73 39.06 -17.13
N LEU A 227 -5.40 38.93 -17.26
CA LEU A 227 -4.55 38.47 -16.18
C LEU A 227 -4.54 39.45 -15.01
N LYS A 228 -4.39 38.87 -13.82
CA LYS A 228 -4.20 39.62 -12.59
C LYS A 228 -2.96 39.11 -11.87
N PRO A 229 -2.28 39.95 -11.07
CA PRO A 229 -1.08 39.55 -10.33
C PRO A 229 -1.31 38.36 -9.39
N GLU A 230 -2.54 38.16 -8.92
CA GLU A 230 -2.91 37.10 -7.97
C GLU A 230 -3.12 35.73 -8.62
N HIS A 231 -3.19 35.65 -9.97
CA HIS A 231 -3.36 34.38 -10.65
C HIS A 231 -2.07 33.54 -10.59
N TYR A 232 -2.22 32.23 -10.52
CA TYR A 232 -1.11 31.27 -10.58
C TYR A 232 -1.03 30.66 -11.97
N VAL A 233 0.19 30.54 -12.50
CA VAL A 233 0.41 29.97 -13.84
C VAL A 233 0.49 28.45 -13.77
N VAL A 234 -0.13 27.76 -14.73
CA VAL A 234 -0.13 26.29 -14.76
C VAL A 234 1.12 25.74 -15.46
N SER A 235 1.56 26.41 -16.52
CA SER A 235 2.79 26.13 -17.25
C SER A 235 3.83 27.23 -17.00
N ALA A 236 5.11 26.89 -17.15
CA ALA A 236 6.17 27.89 -17.08
C ALA A 236 6.02 28.91 -18.22
N ILE A 237 6.13 30.20 -17.89
CA ILE A 237 6.12 31.28 -18.88
C ILE A 237 7.57 31.64 -19.18
N VAL A 238 7.97 31.44 -20.43
CA VAL A 238 9.31 31.75 -20.93
C VAL A 238 9.19 32.85 -21.97
N ASP A 239 10.04 33.86 -21.88
CA ASP A 239 10.17 34.89 -22.89
C ASP A 239 10.84 34.30 -24.14
N GLU A 240 10.13 34.32 -25.28
CA GLU A 240 10.61 33.73 -26.54
C GLU A 240 11.83 34.46 -27.13
N GLU A 241 12.05 35.74 -26.80
CA GLU A 241 13.17 36.53 -27.31
C GLU A 241 14.44 36.30 -26.50
N THR A 242 14.32 36.15 -25.19
CA THR A 242 15.47 36.01 -24.27
C THR A 242 15.74 34.56 -23.86
N GLY A 243 14.73 33.69 -23.95
CA GLY A 243 14.75 32.34 -23.38
C GLY A 243 14.72 32.32 -21.85
N GLU A 244 14.43 33.46 -21.21
CA GLU A 244 14.37 33.59 -19.76
C GLU A 244 13.01 33.12 -19.23
N GLU A 245 13.01 32.26 -18.20
CA GLU A 245 11.79 31.86 -17.49
C GLU A 245 11.32 33.04 -16.61
N LEU A 246 10.21 33.67 -17.01
CA LEU A 246 9.59 34.78 -16.28
C LEU A 246 8.88 34.30 -15.02
N VAL A 247 8.09 33.22 -15.16
CA VAL A 247 7.31 32.64 -14.06
C VAL A 247 7.36 31.12 -14.17
N ARG A 248 7.74 30.46 -13.07
CA ARG A 248 7.74 29.01 -12.97
C ARG A 248 6.31 28.45 -12.93
N ALA A 249 6.09 27.27 -13.49
CA ALA A 249 4.85 26.51 -13.31
C ALA A 249 4.48 26.38 -11.81
N GLY A 250 3.23 26.68 -11.47
CA GLY A 250 2.72 26.68 -10.10
C GLY A 250 3.08 27.91 -9.27
N ALA A 251 3.72 28.93 -9.84
CA ALA A 251 4.00 30.19 -9.16
C ALA A 251 2.95 31.28 -9.47
N MET A 252 2.81 32.22 -8.54
CA MET A 252 1.96 33.40 -8.71
C MET A 252 2.61 34.39 -9.69
N ILE A 253 1.80 35.04 -10.54
CA ILE A 253 2.29 36.01 -11.54
C ILE A 253 3.02 37.19 -10.86
N GLY A 254 2.40 37.80 -9.86
CA GLY A 254 2.97 38.92 -9.12
C GLY A 254 3.45 40.06 -10.02
N ASP A 255 4.70 40.50 -9.79
CA ASP A 255 5.31 41.65 -10.45
C ASP A 255 5.64 41.39 -11.94
N ASN A 256 5.60 40.14 -12.40
CA ASN A 256 5.93 39.77 -13.78
C ASN A 256 4.80 40.06 -14.78
N ILE A 257 3.65 40.56 -14.31
CA ILE A 257 2.48 40.81 -15.16
C ILE A 257 2.77 41.74 -16.36
N GLU A 258 3.57 42.79 -16.16
CA GLU A 258 3.89 43.75 -17.22
C GLU A 258 4.73 43.10 -18.33
N GLN A 259 5.65 42.20 -17.96
CA GLN A 259 6.49 41.47 -18.90
C GLN A 259 5.67 40.43 -19.67
N ILE A 260 4.74 39.74 -19.00
CA ILE A 260 3.85 38.77 -19.65
C ILE A 260 2.92 39.47 -20.64
N LEU A 261 2.37 40.64 -20.27
CA LEU A 261 1.53 41.44 -21.17
C LEU A 261 2.27 41.98 -22.39
N ALA A 262 3.60 42.15 -22.29
CA ALA A 262 4.47 42.56 -23.38
C ALA A 262 4.93 41.38 -24.26
N SER A 263 4.71 40.14 -23.83
CA SER A 263 5.09 38.93 -24.57
C SER A 263 4.21 38.69 -25.80
N SER A 264 4.63 37.77 -26.65
CA SER A 264 3.89 37.31 -27.84
C SER A 264 2.70 36.40 -27.53
N LEU A 265 2.47 36.04 -26.26
CA LEU A 265 1.43 35.11 -25.85
C LEU A 265 0.03 35.72 -25.97
N SER A 266 -0.95 34.91 -26.38
CA SER A 266 -2.33 35.37 -26.56
C SER A 266 -3.23 34.95 -25.39
N GLU A 267 -3.10 33.70 -24.96
CA GLU A 267 -3.87 33.07 -23.89
C GLU A 267 -2.93 32.20 -23.04
N ILE A 268 -3.22 32.11 -21.74
CA ILE A 268 -2.49 31.25 -20.82
C ILE A 268 -3.43 30.55 -19.84
N ASP A 269 -3.01 29.38 -19.38
CA ASP A 269 -3.74 28.60 -18.39
C ASP A 269 -3.35 29.03 -16.98
N VAL A 270 -4.36 29.41 -16.20
CA VAL A 270 -4.17 29.91 -14.84
C VAL A 270 -5.15 29.27 -13.86
N ILE A 271 -4.78 29.34 -12.58
CA ILE A 271 -5.67 29.09 -11.46
C ILE A 271 -6.12 30.47 -10.95
N THR A 272 -7.42 30.74 -11.05
CA THR A 272 -8.03 32.02 -10.64
C THR A 272 -8.53 32.00 -9.20
N ASP A 273 -9.05 30.86 -8.75
CA ASP A 273 -9.45 30.61 -7.35
C ASP A 273 -8.66 29.42 -6.80
N VAL A 274 -7.74 29.69 -5.89
CA VAL A 274 -6.86 28.67 -5.32
C VAL A 274 -7.58 27.85 -4.25
N GLY A 275 -8.46 28.46 -3.45
CA GLY A 275 -9.09 27.84 -2.28
C GLY A 275 -8.11 27.46 -1.14
N ASP A 276 -7.15 26.58 -1.40
CA ASP A 276 -6.08 26.13 -0.48
C ASP A 276 -4.73 26.02 -1.24
N GLU A 277 -3.71 26.73 -0.74
CA GLU A 277 -2.38 26.79 -1.35
C GLU A 277 -1.51 25.55 -1.09
N LEU A 278 -2.00 24.53 -0.35
CA LEU A 278 -1.20 23.38 0.07
C LEU A 278 -0.40 22.73 -1.07
N ILE A 279 -1.01 22.47 -2.23
CA ILE A 279 -0.32 21.79 -3.34
C ILE A 279 0.66 22.75 -4.04
N LEU A 280 0.28 24.02 -4.25
CA LEU A 280 1.18 25.05 -4.78
C LEU A 280 2.44 25.20 -3.91
N ASN A 281 2.27 25.31 -2.60
CA ASN A 281 3.38 25.37 -1.63
C ASN A 281 4.21 24.08 -1.61
N THR A 282 3.58 22.93 -1.83
CA THR A 282 4.27 21.64 -1.91
C THR A 282 5.15 21.54 -3.15
N ILE A 283 4.64 21.96 -4.31
CA ILE A 283 5.41 22.06 -5.56
C ILE A 283 6.58 23.05 -5.40
N ALA A 284 6.34 24.19 -4.73
CA ALA A 284 7.38 25.19 -4.49
C ALA A 284 8.51 24.67 -3.58
N GLU A 285 8.22 23.79 -2.61
CA GLU A 285 9.23 23.17 -1.72
C GLU A 285 9.96 21.98 -2.38
N GLU A 286 9.56 21.53 -3.58
CA GLU A 286 10.32 20.52 -4.34
C GLU A 286 11.74 21.01 -4.64
N ARG A 287 12.67 20.62 -3.75
CA ARG A 287 14.09 20.86 -3.92
C ARG A 287 14.67 19.89 -4.94
N GLY A 288 14.85 20.36 -6.17
CA GLY A 288 15.88 19.87 -7.09
C GLY A 288 15.37 19.22 -8.37
N THR A 289 15.48 19.97 -9.46
CA THR A 289 15.81 19.62 -10.87
C THR A 289 15.34 20.70 -11.85
N ALA A 290 14.69 21.78 -11.38
CA ALA A 290 14.52 23.01 -12.15
C ALA A 290 15.90 23.57 -12.55
N GLY A 291 16.39 23.16 -13.72
CA GLY A 291 17.69 23.57 -14.27
C GLY A 291 18.54 22.44 -14.89
N ASP A 292 18.29 21.16 -14.57
CA ASP A 292 18.95 20.05 -15.26
C ASP A 292 18.00 19.43 -16.29
N THR A 293 18.03 19.97 -17.51
CA THR A 293 17.20 19.51 -18.63
C THR A 293 17.59 18.11 -19.14
N SER A 294 18.55 17.43 -18.52
CA SER A 294 18.99 16.10 -18.95
C SER A 294 18.09 14.95 -18.48
N VAL A 295 17.16 15.20 -17.54
CA VAL A 295 16.23 14.20 -17.00
C VAL A 295 14.80 14.71 -16.97
N THR A 296 13.84 13.80 -17.10
CA THR A 296 12.40 14.13 -16.98
C THR A 296 12.00 14.40 -15.52
N GLU A 297 10.85 15.06 -15.30
CA GLU A 297 10.31 15.29 -13.94
C GLU A 297 10.03 13.97 -13.20
N HIS A 298 9.57 12.94 -13.92
CA HIS A 298 9.41 11.57 -13.41
C HIS A 298 10.74 10.96 -12.93
N GLU A 299 11.79 11.05 -13.75
CA GLU A 299 13.10 10.50 -13.40
C GLU A 299 13.75 11.25 -12.25
N ALA A 300 13.63 12.57 -12.23
CA ALA A 300 14.07 13.40 -11.11
C ALA A 300 13.41 12.98 -9.79
N ALA A 301 12.09 12.75 -9.81
CA ALA A 301 11.35 12.29 -8.65
C ALA A 301 11.79 10.90 -8.16
N LEU A 302 12.00 9.96 -9.09
CA LEU A 302 12.54 8.64 -8.78
C LEU A 302 13.94 8.72 -8.16
N LEU A 303 14.83 9.56 -8.69
CA LEU A 303 16.17 9.78 -8.13
C LEU A 303 16.10 10.36 -6.72
N GLN A 304 15.20 11.31 -6.49
CA GLN A 304 15.00 11.94 -5.19
C GLN A 304 14.52 10.90 -4.15
N LEU A 305 13.54 10.06 -4.50
CA LEU A 305 13.06 8.98 -3.64
C LEU A 305 14.14 7.92 -3.41
N TYR A 306 14.89 7.52 -4.44
CA TYR A 306 16.00 6.58 -4.33
C TYR A 306 17.04 7.07 -3.32
N ALA A 307 17.42 8.34 -3.37
CA ALA A 307 18.38 8.93 -2.45
C ALA A 307 17.89 8.90 -0.98
N ARG A 308 16.58 9.00 -0.74
CA ARG A 308 16.00 8.90 0.62
C ARG A 308 15.87 7.46 1.11
N LEU A 309 15.57 6.52 0.21
CA LEU A 309 15.45 5.09 0.52
C LEU A 309 16.82 4.40 0.70
N ARG A 310 17.85 4.88 -0.01
CA ARG A 310 19.20 4.32 0.03
C ARG A 310 20.26 5.41 0.22
N PRO A 311 20.29 6.07 1.39
CA PRO A 311 21.26 7.13 1.66
C PRO A 311 22.70 6.63 1.47
N GLY A 312 23.53 7.40 0.77
CA GLY A 312 24.94 7.08 0.51
C GLY A 312 25.23 6.29 -0.77
N ASN A 313 24.21 5.80 -1.49
CA ASN A 313 24.39 5.22 -2.82
C ASN A 313 24.22 6.31 -3.90
N PRO A 314 25.15 6.45 -4.86
CA PRO A 314 24.96 7.37 -5.98
C PRO A 314 23.67 7.05 -6.73
N PRO A 315 22.74 8.01 -6.90
CA PRO A 315 21.49 7.78 -7.59
C PRO A 315 21.76 7.65 -9.10
N GLN A 316 21.19 6.62 -9.72
CA GLN A 316 21.20 6.39 -11.17
C GLN A 316 19.77 6.09 -11.61
N VAL A 317 19.36 6.63 -12.76
CA VAL A 317 17.96 6.56 -13.22
C VAL A 317 17.47 5.12 -13.31
N ASP A 318 18.24 4.24 -13.96
CA ASP A 318 17.86 2.82 -14.12
C ASP A 318 17.69 2.10 -12.77
N LYS A 319 18.59 2.36 -11.82
CA LYS A 319 18.51 1.79 -10.47
C LYS A 319 17.35 2.35 -9.66
N ALA A 320 17.01 3.62 -9.87
CA ALA A 320 15.89 4.28 -9.21
C ALA A 320 14.56 3.71 -9.74
N LYS A 321 14.41 3.61 -11.07
CA LYS A 321 13.26 2.96 -11.73
C LYS A 321 13.08 1.53 -11.24
N GLN A 322 14.16 0.72 -11.29
CA GLN A 322 14.12 -0.67 -10.83
C GLN A 322 13.73 -0.78 -9.36
N LEU A 323 14.37 0.00 -8.47
CA LEU A 323 14.07 -0.04 -7.04
C LEU A 323 12.61 0.33 -6.77
N PHE A 324 12.09 1.37 -7.44
CA PHE A 324 10.72 1.82 -7.25
C PHE A 324 9.72 0.77 -7.73
N ALA A 325 9.94 0.19 -8.92
CA ALA A 325 9.09 -0.87 -9.47
C ALA A 325 9.08 -2.11 -8.58
N GLU A 326 10.25 -2.61 -8.15
CA GLU A 326 10.32 -3.72 -7.19
C GLU A 326 9.62 -3.38 -5.87
N LYS A 327 9.60 -2.11 -5.47
CA LYS A 327 9.10 -1.72 -4.16
C LYS A 327 7.59 -1.48 -4.13
N PHE A 328 6.98 -1.07 -5.23
CA PHE A 328 5.56 -0.66 -5.27
C PHE A 328 4.72 -1.36 -6.33
N PHE A 329 5.33 -1.96 -7.37
CA PHE A 329 4.63 -2.65 -8.47
C PHE A 329 4.85 -4.17 -8.49
N ASP A 330 5.62 -4.70 -7.54
CA ASP A 330 5.75 -6.15 -7.30
C ASP A 330 4.75 -6.58 -6.22
N ASP A 331 3.72 -7.33 -6.59
CA ASP A 331 2.68 -7.83 -5.69
C ASP A 331 3.24 -8.68 -4.53
N ASN A 332 4.38 -9.32 -4.71
CA ASN A 332 5.03 -10.10 -3.65
C ASN A 332 5.66 -9.21 -2.57
N ARG A 333 5.96 -7.96 -2.90
CA ARG A 333 6.63 -6.98 -2.04
C ARG A 333 5.68 -5.91 -1.53
N TYR A 334 4.72 -5.46 -2.35
CA TYR A 334 3.77 -4.43 -2.00
C TYR A 334 2.36 -4.76 -2.52
N ARG A 335 1.40 -4.87 -1.60
CA ARG A 335 -0.03 -4.96 -1.96
C ARG A 335 -0.89 -4.39 -0.84
N LEU A 336 -1.93 -3.64 -1.21
CA LEU A 336 -3.02 -3.25 -0.32
C LEU A 336 -3.83 -4.47 0.15
N GLY A 337 -3.86 -5.53 -0.66
CA GLY A 337 -4.69 -6.72 -0.42
C GLY A 337 -6.18 -6.43 -0.65
N LYS A 338 -7.01 -7.49 -0.61
CA LYS A 338 -8.46 -7.36 -0.88
C LYS A 338 -9.14 -6.42 0.12
N VAL A 339 -8.79 -6.54 1.41
CA VAL A 339 -9.35 -5.69 2.47
C VAL A 339 -8.91 -4.23 2.29
N GLY A 340 -7.65 -3.99 1.95
CA GLY A 340 -7.14 -2.64 1.70
C GLY A 340 -7.80 -2.00 0.48
N ARG A 341 -7.87 -2.71 -0.64
CA ARG A 341 -8.58 -2.25 -1.86
C ARG A 341 -10.05 -1.94 -1.56
N PHE A 342 -10.75 -2.83 -0.86
CA PHE A 342 -12.14 -2.59 -0.44
C PHE A 342 -12.27 -1.31 0.41
N ARG A 343 -11.37 -1.11 1.39
CA ARG A 343 -11.40 0.09 2.25
C ARG A 343 -11.11 1.36 1.46
N VAL A 344 -10.12 1.36 0.57
CA VAL A 344 -9.80 2.51 -0.31
C VAL A 344 -11.00 2.85 -1.20
N ASN A 345 -11.57 1.86 -1.86
CA ASN A 345 -12.75 2.04 -2.72
C ASN A 345 -13.92 2.62 -1.95
N ARG A 346 -14.23 2.05 -0.78
CA ARG A 346 -15.32 2.55 0.08
C ARG A 346 -15.07 3.96 0.58
N LYS A 347 -13.82 4.32 0.87
CA LYS A 347 -13.44 5.63 1.42
C LYS A 347 -13.58 6.73 0.37
N PHE A 348 -13.19 6.45 -0.87
CA PHE A 348 -13.13 7.44 -1.96
C PHE A 348 -14.23 7.25 -3.02
N ASP A 349 -15.19 6.36 -2.79
CA ASP A 349 -16.28 6.02 -3.71
C ASP A 349 -15.78 5.58 -5.11
N LEU A 350 -14.79 4.69 -5.12
CA LEU A 350 -14.17 4.17 -6.35
C LEU A 350 -14.72 2.79 -6.71
N ASP A 351 -14.91 2.54 -8.01
CA ASP A 351 -15.36 1.26 -8.55
C ASP A 351 -14.19 0.49 -9.18
N VAL A 352 -13.26 0.04 -8.34
CA VAL A 352 -12.05 -0.69 -8.76
C VAL A 352 -12.18 -2.15 -8.35
N PRO A 353 -11.87 -3.13 -9.22
CA PRO A 353 -11.93 -4.53 -8.85
C PRO A 353 -11.07 -4.86 -7.62
N GLU A 354 -11.56 -5.73 -6.72
CA GLU A 354 -10.79 -6.19 -5.55
C GLU A 354 -9.54 -7.02 -5.92
N THR A 355 -9.43 -7.43 -7.18
CA THR A 355 -8.23 -8.08 -7.74
C THR A 355 -7.08 -7.11 -7.97
N GLU A 356 -7.36 -5.81 -8.10
CA GLU A 356 -6.33 -4.77 -8.24
C GLU A 356 -5.75 -4.44 -6.86
N MET A 357 -4.73 -5.18 -6.45
CA MET A 357 -4.18 -5.08 -5.09
C MET A 357 -3.01 -4.10 -4.96
N GLN A 358 -2.53 -3.52 -6.07
CA GLN A 358 -1.48 -2.50 -6.05
C GLN A 358 -2.05 -1.14 -5.66
N LEU A 359 -1.20 -0.25 -5.15
CA LEU A 359 -1.56 1.16 -4.97
C LEU A 359 -1.43 1.87 -6.32
N ARG A 360 -2.52 2.47 -6.80
CA ARG A 360 -2.54 3.21 -8.07
C ARG A 360 -2.26 4.69 -7.83
N ALA A 361 -1.85 5.39 -8.88
CA ALA A 361 -1.63 6.83 -8.82
C ALA A 361 -2.92 7.58 -8.42
N GLU A 362 -4.06 7.19 -8.98
CA GLU A 362 -5.36 7.78 -8.67
C GLU A 362 -5.74 7.55 -7.21
N ASP A 363 -5.44 6.38 -6.64
CA ASP A 363 -5.69 6.14 -5.22
C ASP A 363 -4.92 7.15 -4.37
N PHE A 364 -3.65 7.40 -4.70
CA PHE A 364 -2.81 8.37 -4.00
C PHE A 364 -3.28 9.82 -4.20
N LEU A 365 -3.73 10.18 -5.41
CA LEU A 365 -4.35 11.49 -5.66
C LEU A 365 -5.60 11.69 -4.80
N HIS A 366 -6.48 10.69 -4.70
CA HIS A 366 -7.67 10.75 -3.84
C HIS A 366 -7.32 10.90 -2.35
N VAL A 367 -6.21 10.30 -1.88
CA VAL A 367 -5.70 10.54 -0.52
C VAL A 367 -5.39 12.02 -0.31
N ILE A 368 -4.70 12.65 -1.27
CA ILE A 368 -4.34 14.07 -1.20
C ILE A 368 -5.60 14.95 -1.29
N MET A 369 -6.54 14.65 -2.20
CA MET A 369 -7.80 15.37 -2.31
C MET A 369 -8.62 15.30 -1.01
N TYR A 370 -8.66 14.13 -0.37
CA TYR A 370 -9.37 13.96 0.90
C TYR A 370 -8.70 14.77 2.02
N LEU A 371 -7.36 14.90 2.03
CA LEU A 371 -6.66 15.81 2.95
C LEU A 371 -7.03 17.29 2.71
N LEU A 372 -7.17 17.71 1.45
CA LEU A 372 -7.63 19.07 1.12
C LEU A 372 -9.07 19.31 1.58
N ASP A 373 -9.96 18.33 1.42
CA ASP A 373 -11.34 18.40 1.89
C ASP A 373 -11.41 18.48 3.43
N LEU A 374 -10.54 17.74 4.16
CA LEU A 374 -10.42 17.85 5.61
C LEU A 374 -9.97 19.26 6.04
N ARG A 375 -8.96 19.81 5.37
CA ARG A 375 -8.40 21.14 5.67
C ARG A 375 -9.38 22.27 5.40
N SER A 376 -10.11 22.20 4.29
CA SER A 376 -11.13 23.18 3.92
C SER A 376 -12.43 23.02 4.71
N ASN A 377 -12.49 22.04 5.63
CA ASN A 377 -13.66 21.71 6.45
C ASN A 377 -14.94 21.51 5.60
N ARG A 378 -14.77 20.91 4.42
CA ARG A 378 -15.89 20.54 3.55
C ARG A 378 -16.59 19.33 4.19
N ASN A 379 -17.93 19.31 4.19
CA ASN A 379 -18.77 18.24 4.75
C ASN A 379 -18.61 16.85 4.08
N LYS A 380 -17.56 16.63 3.28
CA LYS A 380 -17.28 15.38 2.58
C LYS A 380 -16.20 14.53 3.26
N ALA A 381 -15.38 15.10 4.14
CA ALA A 381 -14.26 14.40 4.74
C ALA A 381 -14.29 14.46 6.28
N HIS A 382 -13.93 13.33 6.90
CA HIS A 382 -13.83 13.16 8.34
C HIS A 382 -12.55 12.41 8.72
N ILE A 383 -12.02 12.75 9.90
CA ILE A 383 -10.93 12.01 10.55
C ILE A 383 -11.41 10.60 10.91
N ASP A 384 -10.50 9.64 10.86
CA ASP A 384 -10.76 8.27 11.25
C ASP A 384 -10.57 8.09 12.75
N ASP A 385 -11.50 7.35 13.36
CA ASP A 385 -11.32 6.83 14.70
C ASP A 385 -10.55 5.52 14.61
N ILE A 386 -9.38 5.52 15.24
CA ILE A 386 -8.44 4.41 15.26
C ILE A 386 -9.02 3.18 15.99
N ASP A 387 -9.94 3.41 16.92
CA ASP A 387 -10.53 2.36 17.74
C ASP A 387 -11.84 1.79 17.13
N HIS A 388 -12.31 2.34 16.01
CA HIS A 388 -13.56 1.92 15.35
C HIS A 388 -13.40 0.67 14.47
#